data_AF-A0A0C5VRB7-F1
#
_entry.id   AF-A0A0C5VRB7-F1
#
_cell.length_a   1.000
_cell.length_b   1.000
_cell.length_c   1.000
_cell.angle_alpha   90.00
_cell.angle_beta   90.00
_cell.angle_gamma   90.00
#
_symmetry.space_group_name_H-M   'P 1'
#
loop_
_entity.id
_entity.type
_entity.pdbx_description
1 polymer ?
#
loop_
_entity_poly.entity_id
_entity_poly.type
_entity_poly.pdbx_seq_one_letter_code
_entity_poly.pdbx_strand_id
1 'polypeptide(L)'
;MKGPFGVLYVLLVSRLGKASGRYQSPCPLSYEELELFLYEHQEYFERDGRQHLWVSSVSGEGQFIFDNHNYIFAYGDINSYISKLESKGFSEGEIRIPAPHCHNYHTDFDSEEEAVNNEFEWLYSPLQEGDDP
;
A
#
# COMPACT_ATOMS: atom_id res chain seq x y z
N MET A 1 -11.41 -2.39 10.95
CA MET A 1 -10.39 -3.29 11.52
C MET A 1 -9.78 -2.67 12.76
N LYS A 2 -9.36 -3.48 13.74
CA LYS A 2 -8.59 -3.01 14.91
C LYS A 2 -7.10 -3.30 14.75
N GLY A 3 -6.28 -2.40 15.29
CA GLY A 3 -4.84 -2.60 15.38
C GLY A 3 -4.44 -3.61 16.47
N PRO A 4 -3.14 -3.95 16.55
CA PRO A 4 -2.05 -3.36 15.78
C PRO A 4 -1.98 -3.89 14.33
N PHE A 5 -1.18 -3.24 13.49
CA PHE A 5 -1.16 -3.43 12.04
C PHE A 5 0.17 -3.93 11.53
N GLY A 6 0.17 -4.99 10.72
CA GLY A 6 1.33 -5.35 9.91
C GLY A 6 1.32 -4.54 8.61
N VAL A 7 2.47 -4.00 8.23
CA VAL A 7 2.66 -3.30 6.94
C VAL A 7 3.52 -4.17 6.03
N LEU A 8 3.10 -4.31 4.78
CA LEU A 8 3.89 -4.94 3.73
C LEU A 8 4.01 -3.97 2.54
N TYR A 9 5.24 -3.50 2.33
CA TYR A 9 5.62 -2.70 1.17
C TYR A 9 6.10 -3.64 0.06
N VAL A 10 5.37 -3.67 -1.06
CA VAL A 10 5.72 -4.50 -2.21
C VAL A 10 6.38 -3.59 -3.25
N LEU A 11 7.70 -3.69 -3.39
CA LEU A 11 8.46 -2.93 -4.36
C LEU A 11 8.58 -3.75 -5.65
N LEU A 12 7.89 -3.32 -6.70
CA LEU A 12 7.90 -3.97 -8.01
C LEU A 12 9.15 -3.59 -8.80
N VAL A 13 9.50 -2.30 -8.79
CA VAL A 13 10.65 -1.77 -9.53
C VAL A 13 11.32 -0.68 -8.70
N SER A 14 12.63 -0.77 -8.51
CA SER A 14 13.43 0.27 -7.87
C SER A 14 14.17 1.10 -8.93
N ARG A 15 14.22 2.42 -8.74
CA ARG A 15 15.14 3.29 -9.50
C ARG A 15 16.52 3.43 -8.83
N LEU A 16 16.61 3.05 -7.56
CA LEU A 16 17.82 3.10 -6.74
C LEU A 16 18.61 1.79 -6.71
N GLY A 17 18.14 0.76 -7.43
CA GLY A 17 18.80 -0.54 -7.49
C GLY A 17 18.51 -1.45 -6.29
N LYS A 18 17.49 -1.12 -5.48
CA LYS A 18 16.99 -2.02 -4.44
C LYS A 18 16.31 -3.24 -5.08
N ALA A 19 16.41 -4.39 -4.43
CA ALA A 19 15.79 -5.61 -4.95
C ALA A 19 14.27 -5.45 -5.00
N SER A 20 13.65 -5.83 -6.11
CA SER A 20 12.20 -5.99 -6.13
C SER A 20 11.80 -7.11 -5.16
N GLY A 21 10.74 -6.89 -4.39
CA GLY A 21 10.36 -7.82 -3.34
C GLY A 21 9.33 -7.27 -2.37
N ARG A 22 9.05 -8.09 -1.37
CA ARG A 22 8.09 -7.85 -0.31
C ARG A 22 8.88 -7.50 0.95
N TYR A 23 8.65 -6.30 1.45
CA TYR A 23 9.30 -5.72 2.62
C TYR A 23 8.27 -5.61 3.74
N GLN A 24 8.37 -6.49 4.74
CA GLN A 24 7.42 -6.53 5.85
C GLN A 24 7.96 -5.78 7.07
N SER A 25 7.12 -4.96 7.71
CA SER A 25 7.49 -4.27 8.94
C SER A 25 7.91 -5.30 10.01
N PRO A 26 9.00 -5.07 10.76
CA PRO A 26 9.53 -6.06 11.70
C PRO A 26 8.64 -6.22 12.94
N CYS A 27 7.87 -5.19 13.28
CA CYS A 27 6.88 -5.21 14.34
C CYS A 27 5.54 -4.65 13.83
N PRO A 28 4.42 -5.07 14.43
CA PRO A 28 3.13 -4.41 14.18
C PRO A 28 3.11 -2.97 14.68
N LEU A 29 2.53 -2.08 13.90
CA LEU A 29 2.36 -0.65 14.19
C LEU A 29 1.07 -0.38 14.96
N SER A 30 1.07 0.66 15.80
CA SER A 30 -0.15 1.28 16.32
C SER A 30 -0.92 1.98 15.20
N TYR A 31 -2.12 2.48 15.52
CA TYR A 31 -2.86 3.29 14.55
C TYR A 31 -2.14 4.62 14.25
N GLU A 32 -1.58 5.25 15.28
CA GLU A 32 -0.88 6.54 15.19
C GLU A 32 0.42 6.41 14.40
N GLU A 33 1.19 5.33 14.62
CA GLU A 33 2.42 5.04 13.85
C GLU A 33 2.10 4.79 12.38
N LEU A 34 1.05 4.01 12.10
CA LEU A 34 0.60 3.76 10.74
C LEU A 34 0.09 5.04 10.05
N GLU A 35 -0.71 5.85 10.76
CA GLU A 35 -1.24 7.11 10.24
C GLU A 35 -0.11 8.09 9.90
N LEU A 36 0.91 8.19 10.76
CA LEU A 36 2.08 9.02 10.52
C LEU A 36 2.86 8.53 9.29
N PHE A 37 3.20 7.25 9.22
CA PHE A 37 3.91 6.64 8.08
C PHE A 37 3.19 6.87 6.75
N LEU A 38 1.87 6.66 6.73
CA LEU A 38 1.06 6.89 5.53
C LEU A 38 1.04 8.37 5.14
N TYR A 39 0.89 9.27 6.12
CA TYR A 39 0.83 10.70 5.87
C TYR A 39 2.17 11.26 5.35
N GLU A 40 3.29 10.81 5.90
CA GLU A 40 4.63 11.26 5.50
C GLU A 40 4.96 10.86 4.06
N HIS A 41 4.57 9.66 3.62
CA HIS A 41 4.90 9.16 2.28
C HIS A 41 3.72 9.10 1.30
N GLN A 42 2.60 9.77 1.61
CA GLN A 42 1.37 9.70 0.83
C GLN A 42 1.58 10.06 -0.65
N GLU A 43 2.37 11.10 -0.94
CA GLU A 43 2.60 11.53 -2.32
C GLU A 43 3.36 10.47 -3.13
N TYR A 44 4.31 9.79 -2.51
CA TYR A 44 5.04 8.71 -3.14
C TYR A 44 4.12 7.54 -3.46
N PHE A 45 3.31 7.11 -2.49
CA PHE A 45 2.39 6.00 -2.69
C PHE A 45 1.33 6.30 -3.76
N GLU A 46 0.75 7.50 -3.79
CA GLU A 46 -0.36 7.84 -4.70
C GLU A 46 0.08 8.23 -6.11
N ARG A 47 1.34 8.66 -6.29
CA ARG A 47 1.80 9.28 -7.54
C ARG A 47 2.91 8.49 -8.24
N ASP A 48 3.33 7.36 -7.69
CA ASP A 48 4.37 6.52 -8.29
C ASP A 48 3.94 5.06 -8.44
N GLY A 49 4.15 4.48 -9.62
CA GLY A 49 3.66 3.15 -9.96
C GLY A 49 4.62 2.00 -9.62
N ARG A 50 5.67 2.25 -8.83
CA ARG A 50 6.71 1.27 -8.50
C ARG A 50 6.32 0.28 -7.41
N GLN A 51 5.20 0.50 -6.70
CA GLN A 51 4.91 -0.22 -5.47
C GLN A 51 3.43 -0.48 -5.23
N HIS A 52 3.18 -1.49 -4.39
CA HIS A 52 1.93 -1.66 -3.65
C HIS A 52 2.19 -1.47 -2.15
N LEU A 53 1.16 -1.13 -1.39
CA LEU A 53 1.19 -1.06 0.06
C LEU A 53 0.03 -1.84 0.68
N TRP A 54 0.35 -2.81 1.53
CA TRP A 54 -0.65 -3.64 2.17
C TRP A 54 -0.62 -3.40 3.68
N VAL A 55 -1.80 -3.27 4.27
CA VAL A 55 -1.98 -3.06 5.70
C VAL A 55 -2.94 -4.11 6.21
N SER A 56 -2.47 -4.96 7.14
CA SER A 56 -3.26 -6.04 7.72
C SER A 56 -3.43 -5.85 9.21
N SER A 57 -4.63 -6.13 9.72
CA SER A 57 -4.81 -6.30 11.16
C SER A 57 -4.12 -7.60 11.61
N VAL A 58 -3.31 -7.52 12.68
CA VAL A 58 -2.64 -8.71 13.23
C VAL A 58 -3.63 -9.73 13.80
N SER A 59 -4.84 -9.30 14.19
CA SER A 59 -5.89 -10.23 14.61
C SER A 59 -6.55 -10.98 13.45
N GLY A 60 -6.22 -10.63 12.20
CA GLY A 60 -6.79 -11.24 11.00
C GLY A 60 -8.18 -10.71 10.63
N GLU A 61 -8.66 -9.64 11.30
CA GLU A 61 -9.98 -9.05 11.07
C GLU A 61 -10.15 -8.42 9.67
N GLY A 62 -9.05 -8.09 9.00
CA GLY A 62 -9.09 -7.48 7.68
C GLY A 62 -7.73 -7.06 7.15
N GLN A 63 -7.74 -6.71 5.87
CA GLN A 63 -6.57 -6.23 5.12
C GLN A 63 -7.02 -5.19 4.10
N PHE A 64 -6.21 -4.15 3.94
CA PHE A 64 -6.29 -3.23 2.82
C PHE A 64 -5.07 -3.41 1.92
N ILE A 65 -5.27 -3.38 0.62
CA ILE A 65 -4.22 -3.38 -0.39
C ILE A 65 -4.41 -2.13 -1.24
N PHE A 66 -3.37 -1.29 -1.29
CA PHE A 66 -3.26 -0.17 -2.21
C PHE A 66 -2.29 -0.55 -3.32
N ASP A 67 -2.76 -0.67 -4.56
CA ASP A 67 -1.95 -1.11 -5.69
C ASP A 67 -1.37 0.05 -6.51
N ASN A 68 -0.53 -0.26 -7.50
CA ASN A 68 0.12 0.70 -8.38
C ASN A 68 -0.84 1.35 -9.41
N HIS A 69 -2.13 1.04 -9.36
CA HIS A 69 -3.19 1.70 -10.12
C HIS A 69 -4.04 2.63 -9.25
N ASN A 70 -3.62 2.88 -8.00
CA ASN A 70 -4.35 3.64 -7.00
C ASN A 70 -5.69 3.01 -6.60
N TYR A 71 -5.81 1.68 -6.69
CA TYR A 71 -6.99 0.97 -6.22
C TYR A 71 -6.80 0.51 -4.78
N ILE A 72 -7.85 0.68 -3.98
CA ILE A 72 -7.92 0.13 -2.62
C ILE A 72 -8.82 -1.10 -2.65
N PHE A 73 -8.20 -2.28 -2.47
CA PHE A 73 -8.91 -3.51 -2.18
C PHE A 73 -9.07 -3.67 -0.67
N ALA A 74 -10.27 -4.00 -0.22
CA ALA A 74 -10.60 -4.17 1.19
C ALA A 74 -11.11 -5.58 1.47
N TYR A 75 -10.51 -6.25 2.44
CA TYR A 75 -10.87 -7.58 2.92
C TYR A 75 -11.23 -7.51 4.41
N GLY A 76 -12.23 -8.29 4.83
CA GLY A 76 -12.74 -8.31 6.21
C GLY A 76 -14.24 -8.05 6.25
N ASP A 77 -14.69 -7.20 7.17
CA ASP A 77 -16.10 -6.83 7.33
C ASP A 77 -16.57 -5.87 6.23
N ILE A 78 -16.86 -6.43 5.05
CA ILE A 78 -17.25 -5.69 3.85
C ILE A 78 -18.50 -4.82 4.08
N ASN A 79 -19.48 -5.31 4.85
CA ASN A 79 -20.70 -4.54 5.12
C ASN A 79 -20.40 -3.27 5.91
N SER A 80 -19.49 -3.35 6.89
CA SER A 80 -19.02 -2.20 7.65
C SER A 80 -18.27 -1.20 6.76
N TYR A 81 -17.45 -1.67 5.83
CA TYR A 81 -16.71 -0.82 4.88
C TYR A 81 -17.65 -0.11 3.90
N ILE A 82 -18.61 -0.83 3.32
CA ILE A 82 -19.64 -0.25 2.43
C ILE A 82 -20.43 0.83 3.19
N SER A 83 -20.93 0.52 4.38
CA SER A 83 -21.69 1.48 5.20
C SER A 83 -20.88 2.75 5.49
N LYS A 84 -19.55 2.61 5.71
CA LYS A 84 -18.66 3.74 5.93
C LYS A 84 -18.47 4.59 4.67
N LEU A 85 -18.34 3.98 3.50
CA LEU A 85 -18.25 4.67 2.22
C LEU A 85 -19.56 5.41 1.89
N GLU A 86 -20.70 4.75 2.06
CA GLU A 86 -22.02 5.38 1.88
C GLU A 86 -22.22 6.58 2.81
N SER A 87 -21.79 6.49 4.08
CA SER A 87 -21.83 7.61 5.02
C SER A 87 -20.99 8.82 4.60
N LYS A 88 -20.01 8.62 3.70
CA LYS A 88 -19.18 9.66 3.10
C LYS A 88 -19.73 10.17 1.75
N GLY A 89 -20.88 9.67 1.30
CA GLY A 89 -21.52 10.06 0.04
C GLY A 89 -21.07 9.27 -1.18
N PHE A 90 -20.30 8.19 -1.01
CA PHE A 90 -19.99 7.28 -2.11
C PHE A 90 -21.17 6.35 -2.39
N SER A 91 -21.26 5.87 -3.62
CA SER A 91 -22.21 4.84 -4.04
C SER A 91 -21.49 3.78 -4.86
N GLU A 92 -22.08 2.58 -4.94
CA GLU A 92 -21.60 1.55 -5.84
C GLU A 92 -21.60 2.05 -7.29
N GLY A 93 -20.56 1.66 -8.03
CA GLY A 93 -20.38 2.02 -9.42
C GLY A 93 -19.24 1.24 -10.06
N GLU A 94 -19.19 1.26 -11.38
CA GLU A 94 -18.11 0.64 -12.13
C GLU A 94 -16.86 1.53 -12.09
N ILE A 95 -15.74 0.97 -11.63
CA ILE A 95 -14.44 1.65 -11.65
C ILE A 95 -13.64 1.11 -12.84
N ARG A 96 -13.12 2.01 -13.67
CA ARG A 96 -12.33 1.64 -14.86
C ARG A 96 -10.98 2.35 -14.83
N ILE A 97 -9.91 1.60 -15.07
CA ILE A 97 -8.59 2.17 -15.34
C ILE A 97 -8.64 2.74 -16.76
N PRO A 98 -8.28 4.01 -16.98
CA PRO A 98 -8.17 4.55 -18.33
C PRO A 98 -7.22 3.71 -19.18
N ALA A 99 -7.57 3.49 -20.45
CA ALA A 99 -6.74 2.77 -21.40
C ALA A 99 -6.50 3.63 -22.66
N PRO A 100 -5.26 3.72 -23.17
CA PRO A 100 -4.04 3.12 -22.62
C PRO A 100 -3.57 3.82 -21.34
N HIS A 101 -2.83 3.11 -20.48
CA HIS A 101 -2.11 3.69 -19.34
C HIS A 101 -0.71 3.08 -19.25
N CYS A 102 0.17 3.74 -18.48
CA CYS A 102 1.50 3.27 -18.15
C CYS A 102 1.82 3.63 -16.69
N HIS A 103 2.60 2.80 -16.01
CA HIS A 103 3.15 3.14 -14.71
C HIS A 103 4.33 4.09 -14.89
N ASN A 104 4.28 5.23 -14.21
CA ASN A 104 5.37 6.21 -14.22
C ASN A 104 6.23 6.04 -12.96
N TYR A 105 7.55 6.09 -13.16
CA TYR A 105 8.55 6.00 -12.10
C TYR A 105 9.31 7.33 -12.05
N HIS A 106 8.85 8.25 -11.20
CA HIS A 106 9.30 9.64 -11.18
C HIS A 106 10.60 9.80 -10.39
N THR A 107 11.61 10.44 -11.00
CA THR A 107 12.87 10.81 -10.33
C THR A 107 12.64 11.61 -9.05
N ASP A 108 11.58 12.40 -9.01
CA ASP A 108 11.26 13.30 -7.90
C ASP A 108 10.92 12.54 -6.60
N PHE A 109 10.57 11.25 -6.71
CA PHE A 109 10.30 10.38 -5.57
C PHE A 109 11.46 9.44 -5.24
N ASP A 110 12.63 9.58 -5.85
CA ASP A 110 13.77 8.72 -5.53
C ASP A 110 14.21 8.91 -4.06
N SER A 111 14.14 10.14 -3.51
CA SER A 111 14.39 10.37 -2.08
C SER A 111 13.33 9.77 -1.16
N GLU A 112 12.08 9.68 -1.62
CA GLU A 112 11.00 9.06 -0.86
C GLU A 112 11.09 7.53 -0.88
N GLU A 113 11.49 6.94 -2.01
CA GLU A 113 11.82 5.51 -2.08
C GLU A 113 12.91 5.20 -1.04
N GLU A 114 13.98 6.01 -0.97
CA GLU A 114 15.03 5.88 0.04
C GLU A 114 14.50 6.06 1.48
N ALA A 115 13.63 7.04 1.71
CA ALA A 115 13.03 7.29 3.03
C ALA A 115 12.20 6.09 3.51
N VAL A 116 11.24 5.61 2.70
CA VAL A 116 10.44 4.41 3.01
C VAL A 116 11.36 3.20 3.26
N ASN A 117 12.42 3.06 2.46
CA ASN A 117 13.36 1.97 2.59
C ASN A 117 14.18 1.98 3.90
N ASN A 118 14.36 3.15 4.50
CA ASN A 118 15.10 3.36 5.74
C ASN A 118 14.19 3.50 6.98
N GLU A 119 12.87 3.57 6.78
CA GLU A 119 11.89 3.74 7.85
C GLU A 119 11.91 2.57 8.85
N PHE A 120 12.07 1.35 8.34
CA PHE A 120 12.14 0.15 9.16
C PHE A 120 13.29 -0.76 8.75
N GLU A 121 13.72 -1.61 9.68
CA GLU A 121 14.55 -2.79 9.38
C GLU A 121 13.69 -3.86 8.71
N TRP A 122 13.32 -3.61 7.45
CA TRP A 122 12.38 -4.42 6.69
C TRP A 122 12.79 -5.89 6.59
N LEU A 123 11.82 -6.79 6.83
CA LEU A 123 11.98 -8.21 6.58
C LEU A 123 11.71 -8.49 5.09
N TYR A 124 12.77 -8.78 4.34
CA TYR A 124 12.69 -9.04 2.92
C TYR A 124 12.25 -10.47 2.59
N SER A 125 11.39 -10.59 1.59
CA SER A 125 11.15 -11.83 0.85
C SER A 125 10.96 -11.54 -0.64
N PRO A 126 11.24 -12.50 -1.55
CA PRO A 126 11.00 -12.32 -2.98
C PRO A 126 9.53 -12.04 -3.30
N LEU A 127 9.28 -11.40 -4.44
CA LEU A 127 7.92 -11.27 -5.01
C LEU A 127 7.29 -12.64 -5.23
N GLN A 128 5.96 -12.68 -5.11
CA GLN A 128 5.13 -13.85 -5.37
C GLN A 128 4.34 -13.69 -6.67
N GLU A 129 3.85 -14.81 -7.19
CA GLU A 129 2.90 -14.81 -8.31
C GLU A 129 1.66 -13.99 -7.91
N GLY A 130 1.33 -12.97 -8.72
CA GLY A 130 0.23 -12.05 -8.47
C GLY A 130 0.60 -10.77 -7.71
N ASP A 131 1.86 -10.59 -7.28
CA ASP A 131 2.33 -9.27 -6.79
C ASP A 131 2.49 -8.25 -7.94
N ASP A 132 2.78 -8.74 -9.16
CA ASP A 132 2.90 -7.95 -10.39
C ASP A 132 1.81 -8.44 -11.38
N PRO A 133 0.96 -7.54 -11.93
CA PRO A 133 -0.16 -7.91 -12.80
C PRO A 133 0.22 -8.43 -14.20
#